data_AF-A0A2K2D598-F1
#
_entry.id   AF-A0A2K2D598-F1
#
_cell.length_a   1.000
_cell.length_b   1.000
_cell.length_c   1.000
_cell.angle_alpha   90.00
_cell.angle_beta   90.00
_cell.angle_gamma   90.00
#
_symmetry.space_group_name_H-M   'P 1'
#
loop_
_entity.id
_entity.type
_entity.pdbx_description
1 polymer ?
#
loop_
_entity_poly.entity_id
_entity_poly.type
_entity_poly.pdbx_seq_one_letter_code
_entity_poly.pdbx_strand_id
1 'polypeptide(L)'
;PETINHLLLGCSFARELWYLIFVTWGKEEWMPTAASSMTEWWSLIQLEGRARKDLATIVTLFSWTLWKHRNGIVFDKKVPNHARGLAEVVAEWKILALAKLFSENNVFNLPLDVVSGEMWRDMG
;
A
#
# COMPACT_ATOMS: atom_id res chain seq x y z
N PRO A 1 20.74 -6.60 -1.33
CA PRO A 1 20.06 -7.86 -1.72
C PRO A 1 18.55 -7.64 -1.81
N GLU A 2 17.92 -7.95 -2.94
CA GLU A 2 16.46 -7.91 -3.07
C GLU A 2 15.86 -9.14 -2.37
N THR A 3 15.31 -8.93 -1.17
CA THR A 3 14.51 -9.93 -0.45
C THR A 3 13.03 -9.56 -0.54
N ILE A 4 12.13 -10.50 -0.24
CA ILE A 4 10.69 -10.19 -0.21
C ILE A 4 10.37 -9.04 0.76
N ASN A 5 11.05 -8.96 1.91
CA ASN A 5 10.89 -7.85 2.85
C ASN A 5 11.39 -6.54 2.25
N HIS A 6 12.54 -6.54 1.57
CA HIS A 6 13.02 -5.35 0.88
C HIS A 6 12.05 -4.90 -0.21
N LEU A 7 11.52 -5.82 -1.02
CA LEU A 7 10.59 -5.48 -2.09
C LEU A 7 9.26 -4.93 -1.57
N LEU A 8 8.72 -5.51 -0.49
CA LEU A 8 7.38 -5.16 0.01
C LEU A 8 7.38 -4.02 1.04
N LEU A 9 8.48 -3.82 1.77
CA LEU A 9 8.57 -2.83 2.86
C LEU A 9 9.69 -1.83 2.66
N GLY A 10 10.86 -2.28 2.20
CA GLY A 10 12.10 -1.52 2.28
C GLY A 10 12.46 -0.67 1.06
N CYS A 11 11.97 -1.02 -0.13
CA CYS A 11 12.33 -0.32 -1.36
C CYS A 11 11.68 1.07 -1.40
N SER A 12 12.28 2.03 -2.11
CA SER A 12 11.83 3.43 -2.15
C SER A 12 10.37 3.55 -2.56
N PHE A 13 9.96 2.81 -3.59
CA PHE A 13 8.60 2.80 -4.09
C PHE A 13 7.59 2.22 -3.07
N ALA A 14 7.94 1.10 -2.41
CA ALA A 14 7.09 0.54 -1.36
C ALA A 14 6.95 1.49 -0.17
N ARG A 15 8.04 2.13 0.24
CA ARG A 15 8.05 3.08 1.36
C ARG A 15 7.21 4.32 1.09
N GLU A 16 7.33 4.89 -0.11
CA GLU A 16 6.52 6.02 -0.55
C GLU A 16 5.05 5.67 -0.44
N LEU A 17 4.63 4.59 -1.08
CA LEU A 17 3.25 4.15 -1.06
C LEU A 17 2.72 3.83 0.36
N TRP A 18 3.52 3.18 1.21
CA TRP A 18 3.16 2.94 2.61
C TRP A 18 2.98 4.25 3.38
N TYR A 19 3.88 5.21 3.18
CA TYR A 19 3.80 6.51 3.80
C TYR A 19 2.52 7.22 3.43
N LEU A 20 2.16 7.21 2.16
CA LEU A 20 0.94 7.85 1.65
C LEU A 20 -0.32 7.29 2.29
N ILE A 21 -0.39 5.96 2.43
CA ILE A 21 -1.50 5.27 3.11
C ILE A 21 -1.54 5.63 4.61
N PHE A 22 -0.40 5.54 5.29
CA PHE A 22 -0.38 5.74 6.74
C PHE A 22 -0.64 7.20 7.13
N VAL A 23 -0.12 8.16 6.37
CA VAL A 23 -0.44 9.58 6.57
C VAL A 23 -1.92 9.84 6.38
N THR A 24 -2.55 9.26 5.34
CA THR A 24 -3.99 9.46 5.13
C THR A 24 -4.86 8.87 6.23
N TRP A 25 -4.33 7.92 7.00
CA TRP A 25 -5.01 7.37 8.17
C TRP A 25 -4.62 8.05 9.49
N GLY A 26 -3.65 8.97 9.49
CA GLY A 26 -3.04 9.50 10.71
C GLY A 26 -2.38 8.40 11.54
N LYS A 27 -1.69 7.47 10.86
CA LYS A 27 -1.03 6.27 11.38
C LYS A 27 0.43 6.17 10.98
N GLU A 28 1.12 7.29 10.85
CA GLU A 28 2.54 7.35 10.51
C GLU A 28 3.42 6.51 11.45
N GLU A 29 2.98 6.31 12.70
CA GLU A 29 3.64 5.43 13.67
C GLU A 29 3.66 3.95 13.25
N TRP A 30 2.85 3.55 12.27
CA TRP A 30 2.84 2.19 11.71
C TRP A 30 3.84 2.01 10.56
N MET A 31 4.62 3.04 10.20
CA MET A 31 5.58 2.92 9.11
C MET A 31 6.62 1.81 9.37
N PRO A 32 6.81 0.86 8.43
CA PRO A 32 7.89 -0.10 8.50
C PRO A 32 9.24 0.62 8.34
N THR A 33 10.27 0.11 9.00
CA THR A 33 11.66 0.53 8.73
C THR A 33 12.19 -0.17 7.48
N ALA A 34 13.24 0.38 6.86
CA ALA A 34 13.85 -0.23 5.67
C ALA A 34 14.43 -1.65 5.93
N ALA A 35 14.70 -1.98 7.20
CA ALA A 35 15.22 -3.27 7.63
C ALA A 35 14.14 -4.20 8.22
N SER A 36 12.90 -3.72 8.36
CA SER A 36 11.83 -4.50 8.99
C SER A 36 11.49 -5.74 8.17
N SER A 37 11.17 -6.84 8.87
CA SER A 37 10.51 -7.98 8.26
C SER A 37 8.98 -7.82 8.28
N MET A 38 8.27 -8.45 7.35
CA MET A 38 6.80 -8.45 7.35
C MET A 38 6.22 -8.95 8.67
N THR A 39 6.76 -10.04 9.22
CA THR A 39 6.26 -10.63 10.47
C THR A 39 6.47 -9.71 11.67
N GLU A 40 7.66 -9.09 11.77
CA GLU A 40 7.98 -8.15 12.84
C GLU A 40 7.13 -6.89 12.75
N TRP A 41 7.07 -6.27 11.57
CA TRP A 41 6.27 -5.08 11.36
C TRP A 41 4.77 -5.33 11.64
N TRP A 42 4.24 -6.47 11.17
CA TRP A 42 2.85 -6.86 11.39
C TRP A 42 2.49 -7.10 12.87
N SER A 43 3.46 -7.52 13.69
CA SER A 43 3.23 -7.77 15.12
C SER A 43 3.21 -6.48 15.95
N LEU A 44 3.80 -5.39 15.45
CA LEU A 44 3.79 -4.09 16.12
C LEU A 44 2.43 -3.39 16.02
N ILE A 45 1.66 -3.66 14.97
CA ILE A 45 0.35 -3.05 14.77
C ILE A 45 -0.70 -3.79 15.63
N GLN A 46 -1.08 -3.19 16.76
CA GLN A 46 -2.07 -3.75 17.68
C GLN A 46 -3.49 -3.37 17.22
N LEU A 47 -4.13 -4.27 16.48
CA LEU A 47 -5.55 -4.18 16.13
C LEU A 47 -6.24 -5.50 16.42
N GLU A 48 -7.52 -5.43 16.75
CA GLU A 48 -8.36 -6.59 17.04
C GLU A 48 -9.62 -6.63 16.16
N GLY A 49 -10.30 -7.78 16.20
CA GLY A 49 -11.61 -7.95 15.57
C GLY A 49 -11.63 -7.62 14.08
N ARG A 50 -12.62 -6.80 13.68
CA ARG A 50 -12.82 -6.44 12.27
C ARG A 50 -11.72 -5.51 11.74
N ALA A 51 -11.22 -4.58 12.54
CA ALA A 51 -10.16 -3.67 12.11
C ALA A 51 -8.87 -4.42 11.73
N ARG A 52 -8.51 -5.49 12.46
CA ARG A 52 -7.36 -6.35 12.10
C ARG A 52 -7.56 -7.06 10.76
N LYS A 53 -8.79 -7.52 10.48
CA LYS A 53 -9.13 -8.18 9.20
C LYS A 53 -9.13 -7.21 8.03
N ASP A 54 -9.69 -6.02 8.23
CA ASP A 54 -9.71 -4.96 7.23
C ASP A 54 -8.26 -4.55 6.90
N LEU A 55 -7.40 -4.34 7.91
CA LEU A 55 -5.98 -4.06 7.71
C LEU A 55 -5.25 -5.22 7.01
N ALA A 56 -5.49 -6.47 7.40
CA ALA A 56 -4.83 -7.63 6.78
C ALA A 56 -5.15 -7.73 5.29
N THR A 57 -6.40 -7.44 4.93
CA THR A 57 -6.87 -7.38 3.53
C THR A 57 -6.09 -6.30 2.79
N ILE A 58 -6.03 -5.09 3.34
CA ILE A 58 -5.30 -3.96 2.75
C ILE A 58 -3.81 -4.29 2.55
N VAL A 59 -3.14 -4.79 3.58
CA VAL A 59 -1.71 -5.13 3.54
C VAL A 59 -1.42 -6.20 2.49
N THR A 60 -2.29 -7.20 2.39
CA THR A 60 -2.16 -8.28 1.40
C THR A 60 -2.27 -7.74 -0.03
N LEU A 61 -3.27 -6.90 -0.28
CA LEU A 61 -3.53 -6.33 -1.59
C LEU A 61 -2.41 -5.39 -2.01
N PHE A 62 -1.98 -4.55 -1.10
CA PHE A 62 -0.87 -3.64 -1.34
C PHE A 62 0.42 -4.39 -1.67
N SER A 63 0.73 -5.44 -0.89
CA SER A 63 1.87 -6.32 -1.17
C SER A 63 1.75 -7.00 -2.54
N TRP A 64 0.54 -7.42 -2.92
CA TRP A 64 0.25 -8.02 -4.22
C TRP A 64 0.45 -7.04 -5.38
N THR A 65 -0.02 -5.80 -5.25
CA THR A 65 0.16 -4.78 -6.28
C THR A 65 1.64 -4.41 -6.45
N LEU A 66 2.38 -4.22 -5.35
CA LEU A 66 3.84 -4.01 -5.39
C LEU A 66 4.56 -5.14 -6.12
N TRP A 67 4.22 -6.39 -5.78
CA TRP A 67 4.79 -7.57 -6.41
C TRP A 67 4.50 -7.61 -7.92
N LYS A 68 3.25 -7.35 -8.32
CA LYS A 68 2.86 -7.30 -9.74
C LYS A 68 3.59 -6.20 -10.51
N HIS A 69 3.66 -4.99 -9.94
CA HIS A 69 4.33 -3.85 -10.57
C HIS A 69 5.82 -4.16 -10.83
N ARG A 70 6.53 -4.64 -9.81
CA ARG A 70 7.94 -5.02 -9.92
C ARG A 70 8.15 -6.16 -10.91
N ASN A 71 7.29 -7.17 -10.89
CA ASN A 71 7.39 -8.27 -11.85
C ASN A 71 7.11 -7.82 -13.28
N GLY A 72 6.20 -6.87 -13.50
CA GLY A 72 6.02 -6.26 -14.82
C GLY A 72 7.27 -5.53 -15.31
N ILE A 73 8.01 -4.85 -14.43
CA ILE A 73 9.29 -4.21 -14.78
C ILE A 73 10.33 -5.27 -15.18
N VAL A 74 10.50 -6.30 -14.35
CA VAL A 74 11.56 -7.31 -14.52
C VAL A 74 11.28 -8.26 -15.68
N PHE A 75 10.04 -8.73 -15.81
CA PHE A 75 9.69 -9.78 -16.79
C PHE A 75 9.07 -9.22 -18.08
N ASP A 76 8.31 -8.12 -18.02
CA ASP A 76 7.67 -7.54 -19.21
C ASP A 76 8.46 -6.35 -19.81
N LYS A 77 9.67 -6.06 -19.29
CA LYS A 77 10.50 -4.91 -19.67
C LYS A 77 9.75 -3.57 -19.60
N LYS A 78 8.75 -3.46 -18.72
CA LYS A 78 8.06 -2.19 -18.49
C LYS A 78 9.05 -1.19 -17.89
N VAL A 79 8.96 0.06 -18.33
CA VAL A 79 9.78 1.14 -17.77
C VAL A 79 9.34 1.38 -16.31
N PRO A 80 10.27 1.40 -15.34
CA PRO A 80 9.95 1.80 -13.97
C PRO A 80 9.29 3.17 -13.96
N ASN A 81 8.07 3.24 -13.46
CA ASN A 81 7.32 4.49 -13.39
C ASN A 81 6.53 4.51 -12.09
N HIS A 82 7.01 5.31 -11.13
CA HIS A 82 6.45 5.44 -9.79
C HIS A 82 4.99 5.91 -9.86
N ALA A 83 4.69 6.93 -10.67
CA ALA A 83 3.33 7.45 -10.84
C ALA A 83 2.36 6.40 -11.41
N ARG A 84 2.81 5.57 -12.35
CA ARG A 84 2.02 4.45 -12.88
C ARG A 84 1.76 3.39 -11.81
N GLY A 85 2.78 3.01 -11.04
CA GLY A 85 2.62 2.05 -9.96
C GLY A 85 1.66 2.56 -8.87
N LEU A 86 1.75 3.85 -8.52
CA LEU A 86 0.82 4.53 -7.64
C LEU A 86 -0.62 4.46 -8.18
N ALA A 87 -0.81 4.78 -9.45
CA ALA A 87 -2.13 4.70 -10.10
C ALA A 87 -2.72 3.28 -10.10
N GLU A 88 -1.88 2.25 -10.31
CA GLU A 88 -2.28 0.84 -10.26
C GLU A 88 -2.75 0.44 -8.84
N VAL A 89 -2.03 0.86 -7.79
CA VAL A 89 -2.43 0.63 -6.39
C VAL A 89 -3.75 1.31 -6.08
N VAL A 90 -3.90 2.58 -6.45
CA VAL A 90 -5.13 3.34 -6.24
C VAL A 90 -6.31 2.69 -6.96
N ALA A 91 -6.15 2.27 -8.21
CA ALA A 91 -7.20 1.63 -8.99
C ALA A 91 -7.67 0.31 -8.33
N GLU A 92 -6.74 -0.52 -7.86
CA GLU A 92 -7.09 -1.76 -7.16
C GLU A 92 -7.82 -1.48 -5.86
N TRP A 93 -7.37 -0.49 -5.08
CA TRP A 93 -8.06 -0.06 -3.86
C TRP A 93 -9.48 0.43 -4.11
N LYS A 94 -9.71 1.22 -5.17
CA LYS A 94 -11.07 1.66 -5.54
C LYS A 94 -12.01 0.50 -5.77
N ILE A 95 -11.56 -0.50 -6.53
CA ILE A 95 -12.37 -1.69 -6.85
C ILE A 95 -12.80 -2.39 -5.55
N LEU A 96 -11.90 -2.47 -4.57
CA LEU A 96 -12.16 -3.14 -3.30
C LEU A 96 -13.08 -2.33 -2.38
N ALA A 97 -12.88 -1.01 -2.33
CA ALA A 97 -13.77 -0.10 -1.61
C ALA A 97 -15.20 -0.16 -2.17
N LEU A 98 -15.34 -0.18 -3.50
CA LEU A 98 -16.61 -0.34 -4.19
C LEU A 98 -17.23 -1.73 -3.98
N ALA A 99 -16.41 -2.77 -3.84
CA ALA A 99 -16.86 -4.12 -3.53
C ALA A 99 -17.33 -4.29 -2.07
N LYS A 100 -17.34 -3.22 -1.25
CA LYS A 100 -17.68 -3.24 0.18
C LYS A 100 -16.91 -4.31 0.97
N LEU A 101 -15.68 -4.61 0.57
CA LEU A 101 -14.84 -5.58 1.28
C LEU A 101 -14.38 -5.06 2.65
N PHE A 102 -14.60 -3.77 2.91
CA PHE A 102 -14.33 -3.10 4.16
C PHE A 102 -15.62 -2.75 4.90
N SER A 103 -15.53 -2.59 6.22
CA SER A 103 -16.66 -2.09 7.00
C SER A 103 -17.10 -0.68 6.56
N GLU A 104 -18.40 -0.37 6.65
CA GLU A 104 -18.93 0.96 6.32
C GLU A 104 -18.37 2.05 7.25
N ASN A 105 -17.91 1.66 8.45
CA ASN A 105 -17.18 2.51 9.42
C ASN A 105 -15.65 2.31 9.37
N ASN A 106 -15.12 1.84 8.24
CA ASN A 106 -13.69 1.58 8.13
C ASN A 106 -12.90 2.90 8.20
N VAL A 107 -12.12 3.05 9.28
CA VAL A 107 -11.16 4.16 9.45
C VAL A 107 -10.04 4.14 8.41
N PHE A 108 -9.88 3.03 7.67
CA PHE A 108 -8.86 2.84 6.63
C PHE A 108 -9.32 3.23 5.22
N ASN A 109 -10.23 4.20 5.09
CA ASN A 109 -10.61 4.74 3.79
C ASN A 109 -9.51 5.64 3.23
N LEU A 110 -9.16 5.49 1.95
CA LEU A 110 -8.39 6.52 1.26
C LEU A 110 -9.29 7.72 1.02
N PRO A 111 -8.81 8.95 1.26
CA PRO A 111 -9.58 10.12 0.91
C PRO A 111 -9.77 10.19 -0.62
N LEU A 112 -10.87 10.85 -1.01
CA LEU A 112 -11.38 10.83 -2.38
C LEU A 112 -10.40 11.45 -3.39
N ASP A 113 -9.47 12.28 -2.94
CA ASP A 113 -8.40 12.93 -3.69
C ASP A 113 -7.23 11.97 -4.03
N VAL A 114 -6.89 11.06 -3.12
CA VAL A 114 -5.95 9.95 -3.39
C VAL A 114 -6.55 9.00 -4.40
N VAL A 115 -7.84 8.73 -4.23
CA VAL A 115 -8.67 7.94 -5.13
C VAL A 115 -8.76 8.63 -6.49
N SER A 116 -9.21 9.88 -6.58
CA SER A 116 -9.38 10.62 -7.85
C SER A 116 -8.05 10.83 -8.60
N GLY A 117 -6.94 10.62 -7.90
CA GLY A 117 -5.59 10.82 -8.39
C GLY A 117 -5.16 12.28 -8.36
N GLU A 118 -5.93 13.14 -7.70
CA GLU A 118 -5.65 14.56 -7.51
C GLU A 118 -4.43 14.79 -6.65
N MET A 119 -4.25 13.98 -5.60
CA MET A 119 -3.05 14.07 -4.76
C MET A 119 -1.75 13.82 -5.54
N TRP A 120 -1.81 13.07 -6.65
CA TRP A 120 -0.64 12.72 -7.46
C TRP A 120 -0.35 13.70 -8.60
N ARG A 121 -1.28 14.62 -8.91
CA ARG A 121 -1.11 15.55 -10.04
C ARG A 121 0.03 16.55 -9.80
N ASP A 122 0.29 16.89 -8.54
CA ASP A 122 1.23 17.95 -8.16
C ASP A 122 2.59 17.42 -7.66
N MET A 123 2.78 16.09 -7.61
CA MET A 123 4.05 15.45 -7.22
C MET A 123 4.99 15.17 -8.41
N GLY A 124 4.75 15.83 -9.56
CA GLY A 124 5.52 15.71 -10.80
C GLY A 124 6.72 16.63 -10.90
#